data_AF-A0A6N2EDB7-F1
#
_entry.id   AF-A0A6N2EDB7-F1
#
_cell.length_a   1.000
_cell.length_b   1.000
_cell.length_c   1.000
_cell.angle_alpha   90.00
_cell.angle_beta   90.00
_cell.angle_gamma   90.00
#
_symmetry.space_group_name_H-M   'P 1'
#
loop_
_entity.id
_entity.type
_entity.pdbx_description
1 polymer ?
#
loop_
_entity_poly.entity_id
_entity_poly.type
_entity_poly.pdbx_seq_one_letter_code
_entity_poly.pdbx_strand_id
1 'polypeptide(L)'
;MNQTHAEAIARAALERVDPEQMIEQALSIEDNHLVVATENERHELDLTNFRRIVVLGAGKATAKMARAVESVLGDRIAEGVISVKYGHTAP
;
A
#
# COMPACT_ATOMS: atom_id res chain seq x y z
N MET A 1 13.65 -30.17 11.92
CA MET A 1 13.62 -28.84 11.25
C MET A 1 14.98 -28.19 11.50
N ASN A 2 15.80 -28.01 10.45
CA ASN A 2 17.15 -27.45 10.58
C ASN A 2 17.09 -25.92 10.57
N GLN A 3 18.06 -25.23 11.19
CA GLN A 3 18.03 -23.76 11.37
C GLN A 3 17.73 -22.99 10.08
N THR A 4 18.32 -23.41 8.95
CA THR A 4 18.12 -22.81 7.62
C THR A 4 16.66 -22.83 7.15
N HIS A 5 15.89 -23.88 7.45
CA HIS A 5 14.48 -23.96 7.03
C HIS A 5 13.60 -23.01 7.88
N ALA A 6 13.91 -22.87 9.17
CA ALA A 6 13.17 -21.96 10.04
C ALA A 6 13.38 -20.49 9.63
N GLU A 7 14.62 -20.12 9.29
CA GLU A 7 14.94 -18.78 8.78
C GLU A 7 14.27 -18.48 7.43
N ALA A 8 14.23 -19.45 6.52
CA ALA A 8 13.55 -19.30 5.24
C ALA A 8 12.04 -19.09 5.40
N ILE A 9 11.39 -19.87 6.28
CA ILE A 9 9.96 -19.72 6.57
C ILE A 9 9.67 -18.35 7.20
N ALA A 10 10.48 -17.94 8.19
CA ALA A 10 10.31 -16.64 8.85
C ALA A 10 10.48 -15.48 7.86
N ARG A 11 11.47 -15.56 6.96
CA ARG A 11 11.70 -14.54 5.94
C ARG A 11 10.53 -14.46 4.96
N ALA A 12 10.07 -15.59 4.42
CA ALA A 12 8.93 -15.62 3.50
C ALA A 12 7.66 -15.07 4.16
N ALA A 13 7.44 -15.37 5.44
CA ALA A 13 6.33 -14.81 6.20
C ALA A 13 6.43 -13.28 6.35
N LEU A 14 7.63 -12.75 6.62
CA LEU A 14 7.88 -11.31 6.72
C LEU A 14 7.73 -10.58 5.38
N GLU A 15 8.24 -11.17 4.29
CA GLU A 15 8.09 -10.64 2.93
C GLU A 15 6.61 -10.58 2.53
N ARG A 16 5.84 -11.64 2.79
CA ARG A 16 4.41 -11.69 2.47
C ARG A 16 3.58 -10.63 3.18
N VAL A 17 4.05 -10.12 4.33
CA VAL A 17 3.37 -9.09 5.12
C VAL A 17 4.07 -7.73 5.06
N ASP A 18 4.99 -7.52 4.11
CA ASP A 18 5.56 -6.19 3.91
C ASP A 18 4.46 -5.21 3.45
N PRO A 19 4.21 -4.11 4.19
CA PRO A 19 3.08 -3.22 3.91
C PRO A 19 3.16 -2.51 2.56
N GLU A 20 4.36 -2.28 2.03
CA GLU A 20 4.55 -1.60 0.75
C GLU A 20 4.15 -2.55 -0.38
N GLN A 21 4.72 -3.75 -0.37
CA GLN A 21 4.40 -4.80 -1.36
C GLN A 21 2.92 -5.19 -1.34
N MET A 22 2.32 -5.31 -0.15
CA MET A 22 0.89 -5.63 -0.04
C MET A 22 0.01 -4.58 -0.72
N ILE A 23 0.37 -3.30 -0.62
CA ILE A 23 -0.40 -2.22 -1.24
C ILE A 23 -0.15 -2.18 -2.75
N GLU A 24 1.09 -2.32 -3.21
CA GLU A 24 1.40 -2.37 -4.65
C GLU A 24 0.75 -3.56 -5.36
N GLN A 25 0.60 -4.70 -4.67
CA GLN A 25 -0.11 -5.88 -5.21
C GLN A 25 -1.63 -5.69 -5.23
N ALA A 26 -2.17 -4.92 -4.29
CA ALA A 26 -3.61 -4.76 -4.13
C ALA A 26 -4.19 -3.56 -4.91
N LEU A 27 -3.38 -2.54 -5.20
CA LEU A 27 -3.81 -1.32 -5.88
C LEU A 27 -3.20 -1.21 -7.28
N SER A 28 -4.05 -0.96 -8.27
CA SER A 28 -3.60 -0.64 -9.62
C SER A 28 -4.49 0.43 -10.27
N ILE A 29 -3.97 1.05 -11.33
CA ILE A 29 -4.74 1.96 -12.19
C ILE A 29 -4.93 1.29 -13.54
N GLU A 30 -6.19 1.07 -13.90
CA GLU A 30 -6.62 0.57 -15.20
C GLU A 30 -7.41 1.70 -15.89
N ASP A 31 -6.77 2.36 -16.85
CA ASP A 31 -7.25 3.62 -17.47
C ASP A 31 -7.51 4.73 -16.43
N ASN A 32 -8.79 4.98 -16.12
CA ASN A 32 -9.25 5.92 -15.10
C ASN A 32 -9.82 5.23 -13.87
N HIS A 33 -9.77 3.91 -13.78
CA HIS A 33 -10.30 3.16 -12.65
C HIS A 33 -9.19 2.86 -11.66
N LEU A 34 -9.40 3.24 -10.40
CA LEU A 34 -8.65 2.66 -9.29
C LEU A 34 -9.23 1.28 -9.02
N VAL A 35 -8.39 0.27 -9.15
CA VAL A 35 -8.72 -1.12 -8.86
C VAL A 35 -8.12 -1.46 -7.50
N VAL A 36 -8.95 -2.02 -6.63
CA VAL A 36 -8.54 -2.58 -5.34
C VAL A 36 -8.86 -4.07 -5.39
N ALA A 37 -7.83 -4.90 -5.52
CA ALA A 37 -7.98 -6.35 -5.64
C ALA A 37 -7.23 -7.07 -4.50
N THR A 38 -7.94 -7.96 -3.82
CA THR A 38 -7.37 -8.90 -2.86
C THR A 38 -7.59 -10.33 -3.36
N GLU A 39 -7.15 -11.33 -2.60
CA GLU A 39 -7.37 -12.74 -2.96
C GLU A 39 -8.86 -13.11 -3.11
N ASN A 40 -9.76 -12.38 -2.44
CA ASN A 40 -11.19 -12.73 -2.37
C ASN A 40 -12.13 -11.66 -2.93
N GLU A 41 -11.66 -10.43 -3.12
CA GLU A 41 -12.50 -9.29 -3.45
C GLU A 41 -11.83 -8.41 -4.49
N ARG A 42 -12.62 -7.83 -5.40
CA ARG A 42 -12.16 -6.84 -6.37
C ARG A 42 -13.17 -5.72 -6.46
N HIS A 43 -12.69 -4.49 -6.26
CA HIS A 43 -13.47 -3.27 -6.34
C HIS A 43 -12.86 -2.32 -7.36
N GLU A 44 -13.72 -1.58 -8.05
CA GLU A 44 -13.30 -0.57 -9.03
C GLU A 44 -13.98 0.76 -8.73
N LEU A 45 -13.23 1.83 -8.87
CA LEU A 45 -13.71 3.20 -8.73
C LEU A 45 -13.24 4.01 -9.93
N ASP A 46 -14.17 4.47 -10.76
CA ASP A 46 -13.88 5.43 -11.83
C ASP A 46 -13.52 6.79 -11.22
N LEU A 47 -12.23 7.13 -11.34
CA LEU A 47 -11.64 8.33 -10.76
C LEU A 47 -12.16 9.63 -11.41
N THR A 48 -12.76 9.57 -12.60
CA THR A 48 -13.36 10.75 -13.25
C THR A 48 -14.58 11.28 -12.50
N ASN A 49 -15.22 10.45 -11.67
CA ASN A 49 -16.33 10.85 -10.82
C ASN A 49 -15.91 11.67 -9.60
N PHE A 50 -14.60 11.79 -9.34
CA PHE A 50 -14.07 12.48 -8.17
C PHE A 50 -13.33 13.75 -8.59
N ARG A 51 -13.62 14.85 -7.89
CA ARG A 51 -12.92 16.12 -8.11
C ARG A 51 -11.46 16.10 -7.64
N ARG A 52 -11.18 15.35 -6.57
CA ARG A 52 -9.89 15.30 -5.89
C ARG A 52 -9.72 13.97 -5.18
N ILE A 53 -8.47 13.49 -5.11
CA ILE A 53 -8.09 12.32 -4.32
C ILE A 53 -7.22 12.81 -3.16
N VAL A 54 -7.52 12.38 -1.94
CA VAL A 54 -6.79 12.77 -0.73
C VAL A 54 -6.37 11.50 0.00
N VAL A 55 -5.09 11.41 0.37
CA VAL A 55 -4.54 10.24 1.06
C VAL A 55 -4.43 10.52 2.56
N LEU A 56 -5.14 9.74 3.37
CA LEU A 56 -5.12 9.82 4.82
C LEU A 56 -4.63 8.49 5.39
N GLY A 57 -3.78 8.53 6.40
CA GLY A 57 -3.34 7.32 7.08
C GLY A 57 -2.88 7.54 8.51
N ALA A 58 -2.99 6.50 9.33
CA ALA A 58 -2.42 6.49 10.67
C ALA A 58 -1.98 5.08 11.06
N GLY A 59 -0.84 4.97 11.73
CA GLY A 59 -0.30 3.67 12.18
C GLY A 59 1.19 3.51 11.97
N LYS A 60 1.76 2.45 12.55
CA LYS A 60 3.22 2.19 12.51
C LYS A 60 3.76 1.95 11.10
N ALA A 61 2.96 1.30 10.25
CA ALA A 61 3.33 0.91 8.89
C ALA A 61 2.94 1.96 7.83
N THR A 62 2.20 2.99 8.23
CA THR A 62 1.53 3.89 7.30
C THR A 62 2.48 4.65 6.39
N ALA A 63 3.70 4.96 6.83
CA ALA A 63 4.65 5.64 5.96
C ALA A 63 5.01 4.80 4.72
N LYS A 64 5.24 3.49 4.90
CA LYS A 64 5.47 2.57 3.76
C LYS A 64 4.22 2.41 2.89
N MET A 65 3.05 2.26 3.53
CA MET A 65 1.78 2.12 2.79
C MET A 65 1.48 3.37 1.96
N ALA A 66 1.69 4.57 2.52
CA ALA A 66 1.47 5.83 1.84
C ALA A 66 2.39 5.98 0.63
N ARG A 67 3.66 5.60 0.74
CA ARG A 67 4.58 5.60 -0.39
C ARG A 67 4.12 4.67 -1.53
N ALA A 68 3.62 3.47 -1.21
CA ALA A 68 3.03 2.60 -2.21
C ALA A 68 1.80 3.22 -2.88
N VAL A 69 0.92 3.88 -2.10
CA VAL A 69 -0.24 4.61 -2.64
C VAL A 69 0.21 5.77 -3.56
N GLU A 70 1.25 6.51 -3.17
CA GLU A 70 1.85 7.58 -3.98
C GLU A 70 2.44 7.04 -5.29
N SER A 71 3.11 5.88 -5.24
CA SER A 71 3.64 5.19 -6.44
C SER A 71 2.53 4.84 -7.43
N VAL A 72 1.37 4.36 -6.94
CA VAL A 72 0.24 3.96 -7.79
C VAL A 72 -0.56 5.16 -8.33
N LEU A 73 -0.88 6.14 -7.48
CA LEU A 73 -1.77 7.25 -7.86
C LEU A 73 -1.03 8.45 -8.47
N GLY A 74 0.23 8.67 -8.08
CA GLY A 74 1.08 9.76 -8.53
C GLY A 74 0.40 11.13 -8.43
N ASP A 75 0.50 11.91 -9.50
CA ASP A 75 -0.02 13.28 -9.61
C ASP A 75 -1.55 13.40 -9.47
N ARG A 76 -2.27 12.28 -9.39
CA ARG A 76 -3.72 12.28 -9.11
C ARG A 76 -4.02 12.62 -7.65
N ILE A 77 -3.05 12.42 -6.74
CA ILE A 77 -3.19 12.81 -5.33
C ILE A 77 -3.12 14.33 -5.23
N ALA A 78 -4.18 14.93 -4.70
CA ALA A 78 -4.24 16.36 -4.52
C ALA A 78 -3.53 16.81 -3.23
N GLU A 79 -3.73 16.07 -2.14
CA GLU A 79 -3.19 16.36 -0.81
C GLU A 79 -3.13 15.07 0.02
N GLY A 80 -2.37 15.07 1.11
CA GLY A 80 -2.39 13.95 2.05
C GLY A 80 -1.78 14.25 3.41
N VAL A 81 -2.10 13.42 4.40
CA VAL A 81 -1.48 13.46 5.72
C VAL A 81 -1.39 12.05 6.31
N ILE A 82 -0.24 11.75 6.92
CA ILE A 82 -0.04 10.52 7.66
C ILE A 82 0.38 10.81 9.11
N SER A 83 -0.09 9.97 10.03
CA SER A 83 0.32 9.99 11.42
C SER A 83 1.09 8.70 11.76
N VAL A 84 2.38 8.84 11.99
CA VAL A 84 3.29 7.73 12.31
C VAL A 84 4.01 7.98 13.63
N LYS A 85 4.50 6.90 14.24
CA LYS A 85 5.38 7.01 15.42
C LYS A 85 6.62 7.84 15.04
N TYR A 86 7.10 8.65 15.98
CA TYR A 86 8.36 9.38 15.82
C TYR A 86 9.50 8.48 15.28
N GLY A 87 10.23 8.98 14.28
CA GLY A 87 11.33 8.26 13.62
C GLY A 87 10.89 7.15 12.65
N HIS A 88 9.61 7.02 12.32
CA HIS A 88 9.08 6.01 11.41
C HIS A 88 8.47 6.63 10.14
N THR A 89 9.01 7.77 9.71
CA THR A 89 8.72 8.34 8.40
C THR A 89 9.48 7.58 7.32
N ALA A 90 8.85 7.36 6.18
CA ALA A 90 9.48 6.83 4.98
C ALA A 90 10.18 7.99 4.25
N PRO A 91 11.35 7.77 3.63
CA PRO A 91 11.85 8.68 2.61
C PRO A 91 10.97 8.66 1.37
#